data_AF-A0A6I8VBT8-F1
#
_entry.id   AF-A0A6I8VBT8-F1
#
_cell.length_a   1.000
_cell.length_b   1.000
_cell.length_c   1.000
_cell.angle_alpha   90.00
_cell.angle_beta   90.00
_cell.angle_gamma   90.00
#
_symmetry.space_group_name_H-M   'P 1'
#
loop_
_entity.id
_entity.type
_entity.pdbx_description
1 polymer ?
#
loop_
_entity_poly.entity_id
_entity_poly.type
_entity_poly.pdbx_seq_one_letter_code
_entity_poly.pdbx_strand_id
1 'polypeptide(L)'
;MSMRVLLLLQILLVCFSSLMNGEINCKADRKKAADLSIRCCQLTRPSLDKGNAECKNSLNLPSGRRFNFAERYTINMCIEECNYIASGYTDADPPYRLDLANIRHNLKEIMPQPQLESVPFMMAAYNKCEIFRTLHAGRFTLHLPDIEFIEEPCNPFALQLTICVRMLAMQKCPTRFYLDTEECRLARNYFTQCVGDIETNLG
;
A
#
# COMPACT_ATOMS: atom_id res chain seq x y z
N MET A 1 -5.10 -12.35 -48.67
CA MET A 1 -4.19 -11.47 -47.91
C MET A 1 -2.83 -12.18 -47.83
N SER A 2 -1.76 -11.59 -48.36
CA SER A 2 -0.46 -12.27 -48.49
C SER A 2 0.18 -12.54 -47.12
N MET A 3 0.83 -13.69 -46.94
CA MET A 3 1.51 -14.09 -45.69
C MET A 3 2.55 -13.06 -45.22
N ARG A 4 3.10 -12.26 -46.15
CA ARG A 4 4.01 -11.14 -45.84
C ARG A 4 3.30 -9.96 -45.15
N VAL A 5 2.03 -9.73 -45.47
CA VAL A 5 1.23 -8.65 -44.87
C VAL A 5 0.84 -9.00 -43.42
N LEU A 6 0.53 -10.27 -43.14
CA LEU A 6 0.29 -10.74 -41.77
C LEU A 6 1.54 -10.65 -40.89
N LEU A 7 2.72 -11.01 -41.42
CA LEU A 7 3.97 -10.94 -40.67
C LEU A 7 4.35 -9.49 -40.32
N LEU A 8 4.18 -8.57 -41.28
CA LEU A 8 4.42 -7.14 -41.05
C LEU A 8 3.46 -6.54 -40.01
N LEU A 9 2.18 -6.94 -40.04
CA LEU A 9 1.19 -6.53 -39.02
C LEU A 9 1.53 -7.08 -37.63
N GLN A 10 1.98 -8.34 -37.53
CA GLN A 10 2.41 -8.93 -36.26
C GLN A 10 3.67 -8.25 -35.70
N ILE A 11 4.67 -7.95 -36.55
CA ILE A 11 5.88 -7.25 -36.12
C ILE A 11 5.56 -5.81 -35.67
N LEU A 12 4.69 -5.10 -36.40
CA LEU A 12 4.23 -3.77 -36.00
C LEU A 12 3.47 -3.81 -34.66
N LEU A 13 2.60 -4.80 -34.43
CA LEU A 13 1.89 -4.99 -33.16
C LEU A 13 2.83 -5.28 -31.98
N VAL A 14 3.91 -6.04 -32.20
CA VAL A 14 4.94 -6.33 -31.18
C VAL A 14 5.84 -5.11 -30.91
N CYS A 15 6.15 -4.31 -31.93
CA CYS A 15 6.90 -3.06 -31.75
C CYS A 15 6.06 -1.98 -31.04
N PHE A 16 4.76 -1.85 -31.35
CA PHE A 16 3.88 -0.87 -30.70
C PHE A 16 3.57 -1.22 -29.23
N SER A 17 3.48 -2.50 -28.89
CA SER A 17 3.29 -2.91 -27.49
C SER A 17 4.52 -2.67 -26.61
N SER A 18 5.72 -2.67 -27.20
CA SER A 18 6.98 -2.39 -26.50
C SER A 18 7.22 -0.89 -26.26
N LEU A 19 6.58 -0.01 -27.04
CA LEU A 19 6.72 1.46 -26.95
C LEU A 19 5.83 2.11 -25.88
N MET A 20 4.96 1.36 -25.21
CA MET A 20 4.07 1.88 -24.16
C MET A 20 4.61 1.69 -22.74
N ASN A 21 5.76 1.04 -22.55
CA ASN A 21 6.48 1.03 -21.28
C ASN A 21 7.54 2.12 -21.29
N GLY A 22 7.13 3.36 -20.97
CA GLY A 22 8.10 4.41 -20.64
C GLY A 22 9.00 3.93 -19.51
N GLU A 23 10.32 4.09 -19.69
CA GLU A 23 11.32 3.74 -18.68
C GLU A 23 11.05 4.52 -17.39
N ILE A 24 10.78 3.82 -16.29
CA ILE A 24 10.48 4.45 -15.00
C ILE A 24 11.78 4.92 -14.35
N ASN A 25 11.82 6.19 -13.94
CA ASN A 25 12.91 6.71 -13.14
C ASN A 25 12.56 6.64 -11.65
N CYS A 26 13.09 5.62 -10.95
CA CYS A 26 12.74 5.35 -9.55
C CYS A 26 13.01 6.52 -8.57
N LYS A 27 13.93 7.42 -8.91
CA LYS A 27 14.22 8.61 -8.09
C LYS A 27 13.27 9.76 -8.42
N ALA A 28 13.10 10.08 -9.70
CA ALA A 28 12.28 11.21 -10.15
C ALA A 28 10.78 10.95 -9.98
N ASP A 29 10.33 9.72 -10.23
CA ASP A 29 8.91 9.38 -10.26
C ASP A 29 8.34 9.05 -8.87
N ARG A 30 9.18 8.89 -7.84
CA ARG A 30 8.76 8.48 -6.49
C ARG A 30 7.60 9.28 -5.93
N LYS A 31 7.71 10.61 -5.96
CA LYS A 31 6.66 11.49 -5.42
C LYS A 31 5.39 11.41 -6.26
N LYS A 32 5.53 11.47 -7.58
CA LYS A 32 4.40 11.42 -8.52
C LYS A 32 3.65 10.09 -8.39
N ALA A 33 4.36 8.97 -8.35
CA ALA A 33 3.77 7.65 -8.18
C ALA A 33 3.05 7.48 -6.84
N ALA A 34 3.64 7.98 -5.75
CA ALA A 34 2.99 7.98 -4.44
C ALA A 34 1.67 8.78 -4.46
N ASP A 35 1.69 10.00 -5.00
CA ASP A 35 0.50 10.86 -5.08
C ASP A 35 -0.60 10.25 -5.99
N LEU A 36 -0.20 9.57 -7.07
CA LEU A 36 -1.11 8.91 -8.01
C LEU A 36 -1.71 7.61 -7.44
N SER A 37 -0.93 6.83 -6.69
CA SER A 37 -1.37 5.53 -6.14
C SER A 37 -2.68 5.61 -5.35
N ILE A 38 -2.90 6.77 -4.71
CA ILE A 38 -4.07 7.01 -3.88
C ILE A 38 -5.36 7.12 -4.74
N ARG A 39 -5.29 7.46 -6.03
CA ARG A 39 -6.46 7.57 -6.92
C ARG A 39 -6.54 6.47 -7.98
N CYS A 40 -5.44 5.76 -8.21
CA CYS A 40 -5.35 4.81 -9.32
C CYS A 40 -5.93 3.43 -9.03
N CYS A 41 -5.98 3.02 -7.78
CA CYS A 41 -6.62 1.77 -7.35
C CYS A 41 -7.56 2.06 -6.19
N GLN A 42 -8.84 1.69 -6.31
CA GLN A 42 -9.80 1.92 -5.21
C GLN A 42 -9.46 1.10 -3.95
N LEU A 43 -8.70 0.01 -4.10
CA LEU A 43 -8.32 -0.89 -3.01
C LEU A 43 -7.08 -0.42 -2.21
N THR A 44 -6.37 0.63 -2.66
CA THR A 44 -5.24 1.21 -1.88
C THR A 44 -5.72 2.08 -0.72
N ARG A 45 -7.03 2.36 -0.64
CA ARG A 45 -7.67 3.08 0.47
C ARG A 45 -8.76 2.23 1.12
N PRO A 46 -8.43 1.18 1.91
CA PRO A 46 -9.42 0.72 2.87
C PRO A 46 -9.89 1.94 3.69
N SER A 47 -11.18 2.05 3.99
CA SER A 47 -11.76 3.22 4.69
C SER A 47 -11.11 3.52 6.06
N LEU A 48 -10.20 2.66 6.52
CA LEU A 48 -9.22 2.92 7.58
C LEU A 48 -8.43 4.23 7.34
N ASP A 49 -8.26 4.66 6.08
CA ASP A 49 -7.61 5.92 5.69
C ASP A 49 -8.32 7.18 6.18
N LYS A 50 -9.61 7.11 6.50
CA LYS A 50 -10.27 8.23 7.19
C LYS A 50 -9.71 8.43 8.60
N GLY A 51 -8.99 7.43 9.11
CA GLY A 51 -8.50 7.33 10.47
C GLY A 51 -9.67 7.31 11.44
N ASN A 52 -9.45 6.71 12.60
CA ASN A 52 -10.16 7.26 13.73
C ASN A 52 -9.61 8.68 13.93
N ALA A 53 -10.42 9.72 13.69
CA ALA A 53 -10.00 11.10 13.95
C ALA A 53 -9.49 11.25 15.40
N GLU A 54 -10.02 10.43 16.31
CA GLU A 54 -9.59 10.30 17.69
C GLU A 54 -8.13 9.83 17.80
N CYS A 55 -7.64 8.90 16.96
CA CYS A 55 -6.25 8.45 16.97
C CYS A 55 -5.26 9.54 16.56
N LYS A 56 -5.66 10.44 15.65
CA LYS A 56 -4.82 11.61 15.33
C LYS A 56 -4.89 12.66 16.45
N ASN A 57 -6.07 12.85 17.03
CA ASN A 57 -6.30 13.83 18.08
C ASN A 57 -5.63 13.43 19.41
N SER A 58 -5.48 12.13 19.68
CA SER A 58 -4.82 11.64 20.90
C SER A 58 -3.33 11.95 20.97
N LEU A 59 -2.67 12.17 19.81
CA LEU A 59 -1.23 12.48 19.75
C LEU A 59 -0.88 13.93 20.06
N ASN A 60 -1.86 14.81 20.36
CA ASN A 60 -1.65 16.20 20.75
C ASN A 60 -0.64 16.97 19.87
N LEU A 61 -0.67 16.72 18.55
CA LEU A 61 0.35 17.20 17.62
C LEU A 61 0.44 18.74 17.61
N PRO A 62 1.65 19.34 17.65
CA PRO A 62 1.81 20.79 17.61
C PRO A 62 1.17 21.42 16.37
N SER A 63 0.27 22.38 16.58
CA SER A 63 -0.43 23.07 15.49
C SER A 63 0.52 23.94 14.65
N GLY A 64 0.38 23.90 13.33
CA GLY A 64 1.16 24.71 12.39
C GLY A 64 2.62 24.28 12.18
N ARG A 65 3.11 23.26 12.88
CA ARG A 65 4.49 22.77 12.72
C ARG A 65 4.65 21.89 11.49
N ARG A 66 5.75 22.07 10.75
CA ARG A 66 6.17 21.14 9.70
C ARG A 66 7.04 20.04 10.30
N PHE A 67 6.60 18.81 10.13
CA PHE A 67 7.33 17.61 10.55
C PHE A 67 8.28 17.16 9.44
N ASN A 68 9.48 16.69 9.78
CA ASN A 68 10.42 16.07 8.85
C ASN A 68 9.99 14.62 8.47
N PHE A 69 10.78 13.91 7.66
CA PHE A 69 10.41 12.55 7.24
C PHE A 69 10.30 11.57 8.41
N ALA A 70 11.32 11.53 9.28
CA ALA A 70 11.35 10.61 10.42
C ALA A 70 10.19 10.90 11.38
N GLU A 71 9.94 12.19 11.67
CA GLU A 71 8.80 12.59 12.51
C GLU A 71 7.45 12.17 11.92
N ARG A 72 7.23 12.39 10.62
CA ARG A 72 6.00 11.94 9.96
C ARG A 72 5.86 10.43 9.97
N TYR A 73 6.97 9.70 9.85
CA TYR A 73 6.95 8.25 9.91
C TYR A 73 6.51 7.76 11.30
N THR A 74 7.10 8.30 12.37
CA THR A 74 6.71 7.96 13.76
C THR A 74 5.27 8.39 14.07
N ILE A 75 4.82 9.56 13.61
CA ILE A 75 3.42 9.99 13.79
C ILE A 75 2.45 9.01 13.10
N ASN A 76 2.73 8.64 11.85
CA ASN A 76 1.90 7.67 11.13
C ASN A 76 1.95 6.27 11.77
N MET A 77 3.08 5.91 12.38
CA MET A 77 3.23 4.66 13.11
C MET A 77 2.22 4.56 14.26
N CYS A 78 2.17 5.61 15.10
CA CYS A 78 1.22 5.71 16.19
C CYS A 78 -0.24 5.75 15.73
N ILE A 79 -0.53 6.50 14.67
CA ILE A 79 -1.89 6.57 14.12
C ILE A 79 -2.35 5.20 13.62
N GLU A 80 -1.49 4.47 12.89
CA GLU A 80 -1.84 3.15 12.36
C GLU A 80 -1.96 2.10 13.47
N GLU A 81 -1.09 2.12 14.49
CA GLU A 81 -1.23 1.24 15.66
C GLU A 81 -2.57 1.46 16.37
N CYS A 82 -2.90 2.72 16.69
CA CYS A 82 -4.18 3.06 17.30
C CYS A 82 -5.37 2.63 16.43
N ASN A 83 -5.30 2.83 15.10
CA ASN A 83 -6.35 2.40 14.18
C ASN A 83 -6.53 0.87 14.17
N TYR A 84 -5.43 0.11 14.18
CA TYR A 84 -5.49 -1.35 14.15
C TYR A 84 -6.05 -1.90 15.46
N ILE A 85 -5.64 -1.35 16.61
CA ILE A 85 -6.18 -1.73 17.92
C ILE A 85 -7.67 -1.38 18.00
N ALA A 86 -8.05 -0.14 17.67
CA ALA A 86 -9.45 0.30 17.72
C ALA A 86 -10.36 -0.47 16.75
N SER A 87 -9.82 -0.96 15.63
CA SER A 87 -10.55 -1.78 14.66
C SER A 87 -10.58 -3.27 15.02
N GLY A 88 -9.91 -3.68 16.10
CA GLY A 88 -9.77 -5.07 16.50
C GLY A 88 -8.93 -5.92 15.56
N TYR A 89 -7.99 -5.31 14.82
CA TYR A 89 -7.12 -5.99 13.86
C TYR A 89 -5.89 -6.62 14.51
N THR A 90 -5.51 -6.16 15.70
CA THR A 90 -4.42 -6.70 16.53
C THR A 90 -4.68 -6.32 17.98
N ASP A 91 -4.11 -7.09 18.89
CA ASP A 91 -4.03 -6.72 20.31
C ASP A 91 -3.06 -5.54 20.52
N ALA A 92 -3.25 -4.81 21.62
CA ALA A 92 -2.35 -3.73 22.05
C ALA A 92 -0.99 -4.26 22.53
N ASP A 93 -0.94 -5.50 22.99
CA ASP A 93 0.25 -6.15 23.53
C ASP A 93 0.82 -7.22 22.58
N PRO A 94 2.13 -7.53 22.67
CA PRO A 94 2.71 -8.68 21.99
C PRO A 94 1.95 -9.99 22.30
N PRO A 95 1.83 -10.93 21.35
CA PRO A 95 2.74 -11.14 20.22
C PRO A 95 2.25 -10.65 18.85
N TYR A 96 1.61 -9.47 18.77
CA TYR A 96 1.17 -8.73 17.56
C TYR A 96 0.91 -9.62 16.33
N ARG A 97 -0.37 -9.93 16.11
CA ARG A 97 -0.86 -10.79 15.02
C ARG A 97 -2.08 -10.17 14.40
N LEU A 98 -2.32 -10.46 13.13
CA LEU A 98 -3.57 -10.05 12.49
C LEU A 98 -4.75 -10.90 12.97
N ASP A 99 -5.80 -10.24 13.45
CA ASP A 99 -7.13 -10.85 13.56
C ASP A 99 -7.81 -10.84 12.19
N LEU A 100 -7.58 -11.92 11.43
CA LEU A 100 -8.15 -12.09 10.09
C LEU A 100 -9.69 -12.17 10.10
N ALA A 101 -10.33 -12.51 11.22
CA ALA A 101 -11.78 -12.58 11.32
C ALA A 101 -12.37 -11.17 11.39
N ASN A 102 -11.84 -10.32 12.28
CA ASN A 102 -12.25 -8.91 12.38
C ASN A 102 -11.88 -8.11 11.13
N ILE A 103 -10.71 -8.37 10.54
CA ILE A 103 -10.34 -7.77 9.24
C ILE A 103 -11.38 -8.12 8.19
N ARG A 104 -11.74 -9.39 8.05
CA ARG A 104 -12.77 -9.82 7.08
C ARG A 104 -14.12 -9.16 7.35
N HIS A 105 -14.52 -9.06 8.62
CA HIS A 105 -15.77 -8.42 9.01
C HIS A 105 -15.79 -6.96 8.54
N ASN A 106 -14.79 -6.17 8.93
CA ASN A 106 -14.71 -4.75 8.60
C ASN A 106 -14.55 -4.54 7.08
N LEU A 107 -13.80 -5.39 6.37
CA LEU A 107 -13.66 -5.31 4.92
C LEU A 107 -15.00 -5.45 4.19
N LYS A 108 -15.95 -6.26 4.69
CA LYS A 108 -17.30 -6.37 4.11
C LYS A 108 -18.14 -5.09 4.27
N GLU A 109 -17.79 -4.24 5.21
CA GLU A 109 -18.50 -2.97 5.41
C GLU A 109 -17.90 -1.86 4.54
N ILE A 110 -16.58 -1.86 4.37
CA ILE A 110 -15.85 -0.72 3.79
C ILE A 110 -15.38 -0.92 2.34
N MET A 111 -15.31 -2.16 1.85
CA MET A 111 -14.78 -2.43 0.50
C MET A 111 -15.76 -2.07 -0.62
N PRO A 112 -15.26 -1.54 -1.76
CA PRO A 112 -16.10 -1.21 -2.89
C PRO A 112 -16.72 -2.47 -3.51
N GLN A 113 -17.86 -2.30 -4.17
CA GLN A 113 -18.49 -3.38 -4.94
C GLN A 113 -17.72 -3.68 -6.24
N PRO A 114 -17.70 -4.95 -6.70
CA PRO A 114 -18.30 -6.14 -6.10
C PRO A 114 -17.45 -6.70 -4.94
N GLN A 115 -18.09 -6.94 -3.80
CA GLN A 115 -17.39 -7.50 -2.63
C GLN A 115 -16.90 -8.94 -2.83
N LEU A 116 -17.46 -9.67 -3.80
CA LEU A 116 -16.97 -10.99 -4.20
C LEU A 116 -15.53 -10.94 -4.75
N GLU A 117 -15.04 -9.77 -5.17
CA GLU A 117 -13.69 -9.59 -5.70
C GLU A 117 -12.80 -8.76 -4.75
N SER A 118 -13.31 -7.62 -4.25
CA SER A 118 -12.52 -6.70 -3.40
C SER A 118 -12.16 -7.30 -2.03
N VAL A 119 -13.09 -7.99 -1.36
CA VAL A 119 -12.84 -8.57 -0.03
C VAL A 119 -11.81 -9.71 -0.10
N PRO A 120 -11.96 -10.73 -0.98
CA PRO A 120 -10.94 -11.77 -1.11
C PRO A 120 -9.56 -11.24 -1.50
N PHE A 121 -9.50 -10.25 -2.39
CA PHE A 121 -8.24 -9.62 -2.77
C PHE A 121 -7.53 -9.00 -1.55
N MET A 122 -8.25 -8.19 -0.76
CA MET A 122 -7.66 -7.54 0.41
C MET A 122 -7.32 -8.52 1.53
N MET A 123 -8.13 -9.56 1.73
CA MET A 123 -7.79 -10.65 2.65
C MET A 123 -6.50 -11.37 2.25
N ALA A 124 -6.32 -11.65 0.96
CA ALA A 124 -5.08 -12.22 0.45
C ALA A 124 -3.89 -11.26 0.63
N ALA A 125 -4.12 -9.95 0.47
CA ALA A 125 -3.09 -8.95 0.68
C ALA A 125 -2.62 -8.89 2.14
N TYR A 126 -3.54 -8.88 3.11
CA TYR A 126 -3.20 -8.92 4.54
C TYR A 126 -2.35 -10.14 4.90
N ASN A 127 -2.78 -11.33 4.47
CA ASN A 127 -2.02 -12.58 4.70
C ASN A 127 -0.60 -12.51 4.12
N LYS A 128 -0.47 -12.10 2.86
CA LYS A 128 0.84 -11.96 2.20
C LYS A 128 1.72 -10.95 2.90
N CYS A 129 1.14 -9.85 3.35
CA CYS A 129 1.87 -8.79 4.03
C CYS A 129 2.30 -9.15 5.45
N GLU A 130 1.56 -9.99 6.18
CA GLU A 130 2.00 -10.52 7.46
C GLU A 130 3.23 -11.45 7.31
N ILE A 131 3.21 -12.30 6.28
CA ILE A 131 4.35 -13.14 5.92
C ILE A 131 5.54 -12.28 5.51
N PHE A 132 5.33 -11.36 4.57
CA PHE A 132 6.36 -10.44 4.08
C PHE A 132 6.99 -9.66 5.24
N ARG A 133 6.18 -9.09 6.12
CA ARG A 133 6.66 -8.38 7.31
C ARG A 133 7.49 -9.30 8.19
N THR A 134 7.06 -10.54 8.44
CA THR A 134 7.81 -11.50 9.26
C THR A 134 9.19 -11.82 8.67
N LEU A 135 9.26 -12.02 7.35
CA LEU A 135 10.52 -12.30 6.64
C LEU A 135 11.46 -11.11 6.58
N HIS A 136 10.90 -9.89 6.53
CA HIS A 136 11.67 -8.66 6.28
C HIS A 136 11.65 -7.69 7.46
N ALA A 137 11.17 -8.08 8.64
CA ALA A 137 10.99 -7.20 9.80
C ALA A 137 12.29 -6.46 10.17
N GLY A 138 13.42 -7.16 10.11
CA GLY A 138 14.74 -6.57 10.39
C GLY A 138 15.16 -5.47 9.41
N ARG A 139 14.58 -5.41 8.20
CA ARG A 139 14.82 -4.32 7.23
C ARG A 139 14.01 -3.07 7.54
N PHE A 140 12.96 -3.21 8.33
CA PHE A 140 12.07 -2.11 8.72
C PHE A 140 12.37 -1.56 10.12
N THR A 141 13.39 -2.11 10.80
CA THR A 141 13.91 -1.56 12.06
C THR A 141 14.65 -0.25 11.76
N LEU A 142 13.89 0.83 11.62
CA LEU A 142 14.44 2.18 11.60
C LEU A 142 14.70 2.62 13.03
N HIS A 143 15.91 3.08 13.32
CA HIS A 143 16.18 3.89 14.51
C HIS A 143 15.51 5.25 14.30
N LEU A 144 14.23 5.32 14.66
CA LEU A 144 13.45 6.56 14.60
C LEU A 144 13.84 7.42 15.81
N PRO A 145 13.86 8.76 15.65
CA PRO A 145 14.15 9.66 16.75
C PRO A 145 13.02 9.59 17.78
N ASP A 146 13.39 9.74 19.06
CA ASP A 146 12.42 10.06 20.10
C ASP A 146 11.77 11.40 19.78
N ILE A 147 10.46 11.47 19.88
CA ILE A 147 9.67 12.66 19.58
C ILE A 147 9.04 13.14 20.87
N GLU A 148 9.41 14.35 21.31
CA GLU A 148 9.07 14.90 22.62
C GLU A 148 7.57 14.87 22.96
N PHE A 149 6.68 14.99 21.96
CA PHE A 149 5.22 14.98 22.15
C PHE A 149 4.56 13.61 21.96
N ILE A 150 5.35 12.55 21.75
CA ILE A 150 4.87 11.16 21.74
C ILE A 150 5.38 10.52 23.03
N GLU A 151 4.50 10.43 24.03
CA GLU A 151 4.85 9.98 25.39
C GLU A 151 5.21 8.49 25.43
N GLU A 152 4.48 7.67 24.68
CA GLU A 152 4.68 6.22 24.62
C GLU A 152 5.15 5.78 23.22
N PRO A 153 6.24 5.01 23.12
CA PRO A 153 6.72 4.49 21.84
C PRO A 153 5.70 3.56 21.18
N CYS A 154 5.34 3.88 19.94
CA CYS A 154 4.37 3.11 19.17
C CYS A 154 5.01 1.91 18.46
N ASN A 155 4.26 0.84 18.27
CA ASN A 155 4.72 -0.34 17.56
C ASN A 155 4.65 -0.17 16.02
N PRO A 156 5.69 -0.57 15.27
CA PRO A 156 5.69 -0.41 13.82
C PRO A 156 4.82 -1.43 13.06
N PHE A 157 4.28 -2.45 13.72
CA PHE A 157 3.55 -3.56 13.12
C PHE A 157 2.42 -3.10 12.17
N ALA A 158 1.53 -2.24 12.67
CA ALA A 158 0.37 -1.76 11.92
C ALA A 158 0.78 -0.93 10.68
N LEU A 159 1.71 0.03 10.85
CA LEU A 159 2.19 0.84 9.74
C LEU A 159 2.89 0.02 8.66
N GLN A 160 3.74 -0.94 9.05
CA GLN A 160 4.42 -1.82 8.09
C GLN A 160 3.42 -2.64 7.26
N LEU A 161 2.39 -3.18 7.92
CA LEU A 161 1.32 -3.90 7.24
C LEU A 161 0.53 -2.99 6.30
N THR A 162 0.12 -1.80 6.74
CA THR A 162 -0.59 -0.83 5.91
C THR A 162 0.22 -0.45 4.67
N ILE A 163 1.52 -0.16 4.82
CA ILE A 163 2.39 0.15 3.68
C ILE A 163 2.43 -1.04 2.69
N CYS A 164 2.65 -2.25 3.20
CA CYS A 164 2.72 -3.44 2.36
C CYS A 164 1.40 -3.69 1.61
N VAL A 165 0.26 -3.62 2.30
CA VAL A 165 -1.07 -3.87 1.71
C VAL A 165 -1.35 -2.85 0.62
N ARG A 166 -1.05 -1.56 0.85
CA ARG A 166 -1.22 -0.50 -0.16
C ARG A 166 -0.30 -0.71 -1.37
N MET A 167 0.95 -1.10 -1.14
CA MET A 167 1.88 -1.42 -2.24
C MET A 167 1.39 -2.59 -3.09
N LEU A 168 1.02 -3.70 -2.44
CA LEU A 168 0.51 -4.89 -3.12
C LEU A 168 -0.79 -4.58 -3.87
N ALA A 169 -1.69 -3.81 -3.26
CA ALA A 169 -2.91 -3.35 -3.91
C ALA A 169 -2.60 -2.54 -5.17
N MET A 170 -1.60 -1.65 -5.15
CA MET A 170 -1.21 -0.89 -6.33
C MET A 170 -0.56 -1.77 -7.42
N GLN A 171 0.29 -2.72 -7.02
CA GLN A 171 0.98 -3.66 -7.92
C GLN A 171 0.01 -4.60 -8.65
N LYS A 172 -1.01 -5.09 -7.94
CA LYS A 172 -1.90 -6.17 -8.39
C LYS A 172 -3.37 -5.75 -8.49
N CYS A 173 -3.65 -4.45 -8.50
CA CYS A 173 -5.02 -3.95 -8.47
C CYS A 173 -5.86 -4.59 -9.58
N PRO A 174 -6.97 -5.27 -9.25
CA PRO A 174 -7.82 -5.87 -10.26
C PRO A 174 -8.38 -4.78 -11.20
N THR A 175 -8.49 -5.09 -12.49
CA THR A 175 -8.84 -4.12 -13.54
C THR A 175 -10.13 -3.36 -13.22
N ARG A 176 -11.09 -4.01 -12.58
CA ARG A 176 -12.38 -3.41 -12.19
C ARG A 176 -12.24 -2.26 -11.18
N PHE A 177 -11.22 -2.31 -10.32
CA PHE A 177 -10.96 -1.31 -9.28
C PHE A 177 -9.84 -0.33 -9.68
N TYR A 178 -9.31 -0.47 -10.89
CA TYR A 178 -8.16 0.27 -11.37
C TYR A 178 -8.56 1.26 -12.47
N LEU A 179 -8.06 2.49 -12.36
CA LEU A 179 -8.21 3.49 -13.42
C LEU A 179 -7.12 3.27 -14.48
N ASP A 180 -7.50 2.84 -15.68
CA ASP A 180 -6.55 2.62 -16.78
C ASP A 180 -6.23 3.92 -17.54
N THR A 181 -5.50 4.80 -16.87
CA THR A 181 -4.92 6.00 -17.48
C THR A 181 -3.40 5.86 -17.56
N GLU A 182 -2.77 6.66 -18.42
CA GLU A 182 -1.30 6.70 -18.52
C GLU A 182 -0.64 7.03 -17.17
N GLU A 183 -1.20 7.98 -16.42
CA GLU A 183 -0.72 8.33 -15.08
C GLU A 183 -0.76 7.13 -14.14
N CYS A 184 -1.86 6.37 -14.15
CA CYS A 184 -1.99 5.22 -13.28
C CYS A 184 -1.09 4.07 -13.70
N ARG A 185 -0.87 3.87 -15.01
CA ARG A 185 0.12 2.90 -15.50
C ARG A 185 1.52 3.26 -15.05
N LEU A 186 1.89 4.54 -15.08
CA LEU A 186 3.17 5.02 -14.51
C LEU A 186 3.26 4.68 -13.02
N ALA A 187 2.21 4.95 -12.24
CA ALA A 187 2.21 4.62 -10.82
C ALA A 187 2.36 3.10 -10.61
N ARG A 188 1.60 2.27 -11.32
CA ARG A 188 1.68 0.81 -11.21
C ARG A 188 3.08 0.31 -11.55
N ASN A 189 3.63 0.79 -12.67
CA ASN A 189 4.97 0.43 -13.11
C ASN A 189 6.03 0.85 -12.08
N TYR A 190 5.90 2.02 -11.46
CA TYR A 190 6.76 2.44 -10.36
C TYR A 190 6.73 1.46 -9.19
N PHE A 191 5.54 1.10 -8.70
CA PHE A 191 5.43 0.17 -7.56
C PHE A 191 5.94 -1.22 -7.90
N THR A 192 5.78 -1.68 -9.14
CA THR A 192 6.29 -2.99 -9.58
C THR A 192 7.80 -2.99 -9.80
N GLN A 193 8.36 -1.96 -10.43
CA GLN A 193 9.77 -1.95 -10.86
C GLN A 193 10.73 -1.35 -9.82
N CYS A 194 10.29 -0.35 -9.06
CA CYS A 194 11.18 0.43 -8.19
C CYS A 194 11.09 0.06 -6.71
N VAL A 195 9.93 -0.40 -6.26
CA VAL A 195 9.70 -0.74 -4.85
C VAL A 195 9.84 -2.25 -4.59
N GLY A 196 9.84 -3.05 -5.67
CA GLY A 196 9.95 -4.51 -5.63
C GLY A 196 8.59 -5.19 -5.47
N ASP A 197 8.34 -6.23 -6.26
CA ASP A 197 7.11 -7.02 -6.21
C ASP A 197 7.01 -7.79 -4.89
N ILE A 198 5.95 -7.53 -4.10
CA ILE A 198 5.80 -8.12 -2.76
C ILE A 198 5.73 -9.65 -2.84
N GLU A 199 5.00 -10.20 -3.82
CA GLU A 199 4.77 -11.65 -3.93
C GLU A 199 6.05 -12.41 -4.27
N THR A 200 6.87 -11.86 -5.16
CA THR A 200 8.18 -12.44 -5.55
C THR A 200 9.16 -12.45 -4.37
N ASN A 201 8.93 -11.63 -3.35
CA ASN A 201 9.77 -11.54 -2.15
C ASN A 201 9.25 -12.37 -0.96
N LEU A 202 8.23 -13.23 -1.17
CA LEU A 202 7.71 -14.14 -0.15
C LEU A 202 8.49 -15.46 -0.06
N GLY A 203 9.31 -15.80 -1.05
CA GLY A 203 10.07 -17.06 -1.13
C GLY A 203 10.11 -17.64 -2.53
#